data_AF-A0A7V5PA16-F1
#
_entry.id   AF-A0A7V5PA16-F1
#
_cell.length_a   1.000
_cell.length_b   1.000
_cell.length_c   1.000
_cell.angle_alpha   90.00
_cell.angle_beta   90.00
_cell.angle_gamma   90.00
#
_symmetry.space_group_name_H-M   'P 1'
#
loop_
_entity.id
_entity.type
_entity.pdbx_description
1 polymer ?
#
loop_
_entity_poly.entity_id
_entity_poly.type
_entity_poly.pdbx_seq_one_letter_code
_entity_poly.pdbx_strand_id
1 'polypeptide(L)'
;MDWQSSVSAKGIVGALARAIAVTRRNHALEHATVHILSRSSPTLRVVGRTTYNGFYLYGNLPASAVEAAAKQAVLELQSHPELAVHPRCGTNLAVMGLAAGTAAYIAGGVRTRHRIETLPQVLLASLLALLAAQPLGAVVQERFTTSPRVAGARIGTVRRIQAGNVIGHFVPVSWD
;
A
#
# COMPACT_ATOMS: atom_id res chain seq x y z
N MET A 1 -42.84 19.99 9.30
CA MET A 1 -41.53 20.67 9.35
C MET A 1 -40.51 19.60 9.68
N ASP A 2 -39.91 18.98 8.66
CA ASP A 2 -38.79 18.05 8.81
C ASP A 2 -38.11 17.88 7.44
N TRP A 3 -37.10 18.70 7.17
CA TRP A 3 -36.36 18.78 5.89
C TRP A 3 -34.84 18.91 6.12
N GLN A 4 -34.33 18.47 7.29
CA GLN A 4 -32.92 18.61 7.67
C GLN A 4 -32.12 17.29 7.71
N SER A 5 -32.72 16.14 7.44
CA SER A 5 -32.00 14.85 7.42
C SER A 5 -31.26 14.56 6.11
N SER A 6 -31.31 15.47 5.13
CA SER A 6 -30.64 15.36 3.84
C SER A 6 -29.30 16.09 3.76
N VAL A 7 -28.53 16.18 4.86
CA VAL A 7 -27.06 16.16 4.73
C VAL A 7 -26.72 14.78 4.16
N SER A 8 -26.85 14.71 2.84
CA SER A 8 -27.31 13.53 2.12
C SER A 8 -26.30 12.40 2.22
N ALA A 9 -26.73 11.17 2.49
CA ALA A 9 -25.89 9.97 2.37
C ALA A 9 -25.08 9.95 1.06
N LYS A 10 -25.60 10.57 -0.02
CA LYS A 10 -24.88 10.80 -1.29
C LYS A 10 -23.61 11.65 -1.14
N GLY A 11 -23.64 12.68 -0.28
CA GLY A 11 -22.49 13.53 0.04
C GLY A 11 -21.40 12.78 0.80
N ILE A 12 -21.77 11.94 1.77
CA ILE A 12 -20.83 11.11 2.54
C ILE A 12 -20.18 10.05 1.64
N VAL A 13 -20.99 9.33 0.85
CA VAL A 13 -20.49 8.33 -0.10
C VAL A 13 -19.57 8.98 -1.14
N GLY A 14 -19.92 10.16 -1.66
CA GLY A 14 -19.07 10.91 -2.58
C GLY A 14 -17.75 11.35 -1.95
N ALA A 15 -17.76 11.82 -0.70
CA ALA A 15 -16.54 12.17 0.03
C ALA A 15 -15.63 10.96 0.26
N LEU A 16 -16.21 9.82 0.65
CA LEU A 16 -15.48 8.57 0.86
C LEU A 16 -14.86 8.06 -0.45
N ALA A 17 -15.63 8.05 -1.54
CA ALA A 17 -15.14 7.63 -2.86
C ALA A 17 -13.96 8.50 -3.32
N ARG A 18 -14.01 9.82 -3.10
CA ARG A 18 -12.88 10.72 -3.38
C ARG A 18 -11.67 10.41 -2.50
N ALA A 19 -11.87 10.22 -1.21
CA ALA A 19 -10.77 9.88 -0.29
C ALA A 19 -10.09 8.56 -0.67
N ILE A 20 -10.85 7.53 -1.04
CA ILE A 20 -10.33 6.26 -1.54
C ILE A 20 -9.55 6.48 -2.84
N ALA A 21 -10.11 7.21 -3.81
CA ALA A 21 -9.47 7.47 -5.09
C ALA A 21 -8.12 8.21 -4.92
N VAL A 22 -8.10 9.25 -4.08
CA VAL A 22 -6.88 10.01 -3.78
C VAL A 22 -5.85 9.13 -3.06
N THR A 23 -6.27 8.33 -2.08
CA THR A 23 -5.38 7.41 -1.35
C THR A 23 -4.72 6.42 -2.30
N ARG A 24 -5.47 5.84 -3.25
CA ARG A 24 -4.91 4.92 -4.26
C ARG A 24 -3.85 5.58 -5.15
N ARG A 25 -4.04 6.84 -5.52
CA ARG A 25 -3.07 7.59 -6.33
C ARG A 25 -1.82 7.93 -5.51
N ASN A 26 -2.00 8.39 -4.27
CA ASN A 26 -0.88 8.62 -3.34
C ASN A 26 -0.08 7.33 -3.10
N HIS A 27 -0.75 6.18 -3.02
CA HIS A 27 -0.10 4.87 -2.85
C HIS A 27 0.73 4.47 -4.06
N ALA A 28 0.25 4.73 -5.27
CA ALA A 28 1.04 4.53 -6.48
C ALA A 28 2.27 5.45 -6.51
N LEU A 29 2.13 6.73 -6.10
CA LEU A 29 3.27 7.66 -6.00
C LEU A 29 4.29 7.24 -4.94
N GLU A 30 3.83 6.72 -3.79
CA GLU A 30 4.70 6.15 -2.75
C GLU A 30 5.55 5.02 -3.34
N HIS A 31 4.91 4.04 -4.00
CA HIS A 31 5.59 2.92 -4.64
C HIS A 31 6.60 3.39 -5.70
N ALA A 32 6.20 4.28 -6.60
CA ALA A 32 7.09 4.83 -7.62
C ALA A 32 8.28 5.58 -7.02
N THR A 33 8.06 6.35 -5.94
CA THR A 33 9.13 7.06 -5.22
C THR A 33 10.11 6.08 -4.60
N VAL A 34 9.62 5.01 -3.96
CA VAL A 34 10.47 3.96 -3.38
C VAL A 34 11.28 3.25 -4.47
N HIS A 35 10.68 2.92 -5.61
CA HIS A 35 11.39 2.34 -6.75
C HIS A 35 12.54 3.24 -7.21
N ILE A 36 12.29 4.54 -7.39
CA ILE A 36 13.32 5.50 -7.81
C ILE A 36 14.44 5.61 -6.77
N LEU A 37 14.11 5.70 -5.48
CA LEU A 37 15.10 5.74 -4.40
C LEU A 37 15.95 4.46 -4.36
N SER A 38 15.33 3.30 -4.56
CA SER A 38 16.02 2.01 -4.57
C SER A 38 16.96 1.82 -5.77
N ARG A 39 16.71 2.47 -6.91
CA ARG A 39 17.65 2.47 -8.05
C ARG A 39 18.97 3.15 -7.69
N SER A 40 18.92 4.22 -6.92
CA SER A 40 20.11 4.97 -6.49
C SER A 40 20.91 4.27 -5.39
N SER A 41 20.27 3.36 -4.62
CA SER A 41 20.96 2.56 -3.60
C SER A 41 20.21 1.24 -3.35
N PRO A 42 20.71 0.11 -3.87
CA PRO A 42 20.07 -1.20 -3.70
C PRO A 42 20.00 -1.68 -2.25
N THR A 43 20.90 -1.20 -1.38
CA THR A 43 20.93 -1.56 0.04
C THR A 43 20.01 -0.68 0.90
N LEU A 44 19.36 0.31 0.28
CA LEU A 44 18.48 1.24 0.96
C LEU A 44 17.26 0.52 1.55
N ARG A 45 17.10 0.66 2.86
CA ARG A 45 15.91 0.20 3.60
C ARG A 45 14.99 1.39 3.80
N VAL A 46 13.94 1.46 2.98
CA VAL A 46 12.82 2.39 3.15
C VAL A 46 11.55 1.61 3.46
N VAL A 47 10.76 2.13 4.40
CA VAL A 47 9.38 1.71 4.62
C VAL A 47 8.48 2.88 4.22
N GLY A 48 7.49 2.61 3.37
CA GLY A 48 6.50 3.60 2.97
C GLY A 48 5.18 3.43 3.73
N ARG A 49 4.45 4.54 3.89
CA ARG A 49 3.09 4.56 4.44
C ARG A 49 2.27 5.68 3.80
N THR A 50 1.26 5.29 3.05
CA THR A 50 0.35 6.23 2.37
C THR A 50 -0.69 6.86 3.30
N THR A 51 -1.08 8.10 3.01
CA THR A 51 -2.23 8.82 3.58
C THR A 51 -3.09 9.46 2.48
N TYR A 52 -4.21 10.08 2.86
CA TYR A 52 -5.06 10.80 1.90
C TYR A 52 -4.45 12.12 1.41
N ASN A 53 -3.48 12.69 2.13
CA ASN A 53 -2.83 13.98 1.81
C ASN A 53 -1.35 13.84 1.41
N GLY A 54 -0.91 12.63 1.10
CA GLY A 54 0.48 12.34 0.74
C GLY A 54 0.91 10.96 1.20
N PHE A 55 2.17 10.85 1.59
CA PHE A 55 2.73 9.61 2.14
C PHE A 55 3.96 9.88 3.01
N TYR A 56 4.30 8.92 3.84
CA TYR A 56 5.51 8.91 4.67
C TYR A 56 6.52 7.93 4.11
N LEU A 57 7.80 8.29 4.17
CA LEU A 57 8.92 7.38 3.94
C LEU A 57 9.80 7.35 5.19
N TYR A 58 10.09 6.18 5.71
CA TYR A 58 10.96 5.96 6.86
C TYR A 58 12.26 5.31 6.40
N GLY A 59 13.38 5.98 6.66
CA GLY A 59 14.70 5.57 6.21
C GLY A 59 15.73 6.67 6.44
N ASN A 60 17.00 6.30 6.51
CA ASN A 60 18.08 7.28 6.64
C ASN A 60 18.38 7.90 5.27
N LEU A 61 17.64 8.95 4.92
CA LEU A 61 17.72 9.63 3.63
C LEU A 61 17.81 11.15 3.81
N PRO A 62 18.51 11.86 2.92
CA PRO A 62 18.40 13.31 2.87
C PRO A 62 17.02 13.70 2.31
N ALA A 63 16.40 14.72 2.90
CA ALA A 63 15.07 15.18 2.48
C ALA A 63 15.04 15.63 1.00
N SER A 64 16.15 16.19 0.51
CA SER A 64 16.32 16.59 -0.90
C SER A 64 16.25 15.39 -1.86
N ALA A 65 16.81 14.24 -1.49
CA ALA A 65 16.71 13.03 -2.31
C ALA A 65 15.27 12.49 -2.35
N VAL A 66 14.56 12.54 -1.22
CA VAL A 66 13.14 12.17 -1.16
C VAL A 66 12.30 13.09 -2.04
N GLU A 67 12.54 14.40 -1.97
CA GLU A 67 11.82 15.39 -2.79
C GLU A 67 12.09 15.20 -4.29
N ALA A 68 13.35 15.02 -4.67
CA ALA A 68 13.74 14.76 -6.06
C ALA A 68 13.10 13.47 -6.59
N ALA A 69 13.16 12.39 -5.81
CA ALA A 69 12.56 11.10 -6.19
C ALA A 69 11.03 11.19 -6.30
N ALA A 70 10.36 11.91 -5.39
CA ALA A 70 8.91 12.08 -5.44
C ALA A 70 8.46 12.90 -6.67
N LYS A 71 9.21 13.95 -7.04
CA LYS A 71 8.95 14.72 -8.27
C LYS A 71 9.17 13.86 -9.52
N GLN A 72 10.25 13.09 -9.54
CA GLN A 72 10.53 12.16 -10.63
C GLN A 72 9.47 11.05 -10.73
N ALA A 73 8.95 10.57 -9.60
CA ALA A 73 7.89 9.56 -9.54
C ALA A 73 6.60 10.02 -10.25
N VAL A 74 6.22 11.29 -10.10
CA VAL A 74 5.05 11.85 -10.81
C VAL A 74 5.20 11.74 -12.32
N LEU A 75 6.40 11.98 -12.84
CA LEU A 75 6.69 11.92 -14.28
C LEU A 75 6.77 10.46 -14.76
N GLU A 76 7.60 9.65 -14.10
CA GLU A 76 7.84 8.28 -14.54
C GLU A 76 6.60 7.41 -14.46
N LEU A 77 5.79 7.53 -13.40
CA LEU A 77 4.60 6.70 -13.20
C LEU A 77 3.55 6.88 -14.30
N GLN A 78 3.55 8.03 -14.99
CA GLN A 78 2.68 8.26 -16.15
C GLN A 78 3.12 7.46 -17.38
N SER A 79 4.44 7.26 -17.54
CA SER A 79 5.02 6.42 -18.61
C SER A 79 5.15 4.94 -18.24
N HIS A 80 5.29 4.64 -16.95
CA HIS A 80 5.63 3.33 -16.40
C HIS A 80 4.63 2.97 -15.29
N PRO A 81 3.38 2.62 -15.65
CA PRO A 81 2.32 2.34 -14.68
C PRO A 81 2.63 1.15 -13.76
N GLU A 82 3.54 0.26 -14.15
CA GLU A 82 4.04 -0.86 -13.34
C GLU A 82 4.73 -0.40 -12.05
N LEU A 83 5.25 0.84 -12.02
CA LEU A 83 5.81 1.46 -10.81
C LEU A 83 4.75 1.67 -9.71
N ALA A 84 3.45 1.59 -10.05
CA ALA A 84 2.37 1.60 -9.08
C ALA A 84 2.33 0.34 -8.20
N VAL A 85 3.04 -0.74 -8.56
CA VAL A 85 3.04 -2.00 -7.81
C VAL A 85 4.41 -2.22 -7.20
N HIS A 86 4.45 -2.59 -5.91
CA HIS A 86 5.70 -2.86 -5.21
C HIS A 86 5.69 -4.28 -4.61
N PRO A 87 6.76 -5.08 -4.81
CA PRO A 87 6.79 -6.47 -4.38
C PRO A 87 6.75 -6.64 -2.86
N ARG A 88 7.18 -5.62 -2.09
CA ARG A 88 7.19 -5.64 -0.62
C ARG A 88 6.07 -4.78 0.00
N CYS A 89 5.00 -4.50 -0.75
CA CYS A 89 3.85 -3.77 -0.23
C CYS A 89 3.12 -4.57 0.86
N GLY A 90 2.61 -3.89 1.89
CA GLY A 90 1.81 -4.50 2.95
C GLY A 90 0.55 -5.21 2.44
N THR A 91 -0.02 -4.79 1.29
CA THR A 91 -1.12 -5.50 0.62
C THR A 91 -0.76 -6.94 0.27
N ASN A 92 0.49 -7.22 -0.14
CA ASN A 92 0.94 -8.59 -0.42
C ASN A 92 0.91 -9.44 0.85
N LEU A 93 1.41 -8.89 1.96
CA LEU A 93 1.39 -9.58 3.25
C LEU A 93 -0.04 -9.87 3.73
N ALA A 94 -0.95 -8.91 3.56
CA ALA A 94 -2.35 -9.08 3.93
C ALA A 94 -3.04 -10.18 3.10
N VAL A 95 -2.87 -10.16 1.77
CA VAL A 95 -3.43 -11.17 0.87
C VAL A 95 -2.89 -12.56 1.19
N MET A 96 -1.57 -12.67 1.37
CA MET A 96 -0.91 -13.93 1.76
C MET A 96 -1.39 -14.44 3.12
N GLY A 97 -1.48 -13.57 4.13
CA GLY A 97 -1.94 -13.94 5.47
C GLY A 97 -3.39 -14.40 5.50
N LEU A 98 -4.28 -13.72 4.75
CA LEU A 98 -5.68 -14.13 4.61
C LEU A 98 -5.79 -15.50 3.93
N ALA A 99 -5.08 -15.71 2.81
CA ALA A 99 -5.09 -16.98 2.10
C ALA A 99 -4.59 -18.14 2.98
N ALA A 100 -3.47 -17.94 3.67
CA ALA A 100 -2.90 -18.91 4.60
C ALA A 100 -3.88 -19.24 5.75
N GLY A 101 -4.45 -18.20 6.37
CA GLY A 101 -5.40 -18.36 7.47
C GLY A 101 -6.68 -19.08 7.06
N THR A 102 -7.22 -18.77 5.87
CA THR A 102 -8.38 -19.48 5.31
C THR A 102 -8.08 -20.94 5.03
N ALA A 103 -6.92 -21.24 4.44
CA ALA A 103 -6.50 -22.62 4.19
C ALA A 103 -6.30 -23.40 5.50
N ALA A 104 -5.70 -22.77 6.51
CA ALA A 104 -5.56 -23.34 7.85
C ALA A 104 -6.92 -23.65 8.48
N TYR A 105 -7.88 -22.72 8.37
CA TYR A 105 -9.23 -22.89 8.89
C TYR A 105 -9.96 -24.07 8.23
N ILE A 106 -9.89 -24.17 6.90
CA ILE A 106 -10.52 -25.26 6.14
C ILE A 106 -9.88 -26.61 6.50
N ALA A 107 -8.53 -26.68 6.52
CA ALA A 107 -7.81 -27.92 6.83
C ALA A 107 -8.01 -28.36 8.29
N GLY A 108 -8.08 -27.42 9.23
CA GLY A 108 -8.32 -27.69 10.65
C GLY A 108 -9.77 -28.00 11.00
N GLY A 109 -10.73 -27.69 10.11
CA GLY A 109 -12.14 -28.04 10.26
C GLY A 109 -12.48 -29.50 9.91
N VAL A 110 -11.53 -30.23 9.33
CA VAL A 110 -11.68 -31.67 9.04
C VAL A 110 -11.82 -32.41 10.38
N ARG A 111 -12.90 -33.18 10.52
CA ARG A 111 -13.33 -33.78 11.78
C ARG A 111 -12.41 -34.92 12.22
N THR A 112 -11.28 -34.59 12.83
CA THR A 112 -10.36 -35.53 13.49
C THR A 112 -10.61 -35.56 14.99
N ARG A 113 -10.25 -36.69 15.65
CA ARG A 113 -10.41 -36.86 17.10
C ARG A 113 -9.44 -35.98 17.91
N HIS A 114 -8.28 -35.62 17.34
CA HIS A 114 -7.28 -34.79 18.00
C HIS A 114 -6.76 -33.67 17.09
N ARG A 115 -6.77 -32.42 17.59
CA ARG A 115 -6.29 -31.23 16.86
C ARG A 115 -4.80 -31.28 16.48
N ILE A 116 -4.00 -32.09 17.19
CA ILE A 116 -2.57 -32.27 16.92
C ILE A 116 -2.35 -33.11 15.64
N GLU A 117 -3.25 -34.04 15.35
CA GLU A 117 -3.15 -34.90 14.15
C GLU A 117 -3.37 -34.11 12.85
N THR A 118 -4.12 -33.01 12.91
CA THR A 118 -4.35 -32.11 11.75
C THR A 118 -3.25 -31.09 11.53
N LEU A 119 -2.30 -30.94 12.47
CA LEU A 119 -1.27 -29.90 12.39
C LEU A 119 -0.42 -29.99 11.10
N PRO A 120 0.07 -31.17 10.66
CA PRO A 120 0.82 -31.26 9.41
C PRO A 120 -0.01 -30.83 8.19
N GLN A 121 -1.30 -31.19 8.16
CA GLN A 121 -2.21 -30.82 7.07
C GLN A 121 -2.47 -29.32 7.04
N VAL A 122 -2.69 -28.70 8.20
CA VAL A 122 -2.87 -27.26 8.35
C VAL A 122 -1.63 -26.49 7.88
N LEU A 123 -0.44 -26.94 8.29
CA LEU A 123 0.82 -26.31 7.89
C LEU A 123 1.05 -26.44 6.37
N LEU A 124 0.84 -27.62 5.80
CA LEU A 124 0.98 -27.85 4.37
C LEU A 124 -0.03 -27.00 3.57
N ALA A 125 -1.30 -26.98 3.97
CA ALA A 125 -2.34 -26.19 3.31
C ALA A 125 -2.02 -24.69 3.36
N SER A 126 -1.55 -24.20 4.51
CA SER A 126 -1.15 -22.79 4.69
C SER A 126 0.02 -22.42 3.80
N LEU A 127 1.04 -23.28 3.71
CA LEU A 127 2.22 -23.07 2.86
C LEU A 127 1.84 -23.04 1.38
N LEU A 128 1.01 -23.98 0.91
CA LEU A 128 0.53 -24.00 -0.47
C LEU A 128 -0.28 -22.75 -0.79
N ALA A 129 -1.14 -22.31 0.12
CA ALA A 129 -1.91 -21.09 -0.03
C ALA A 129 -1.03 -19.83 -0.09
N LEU A 130 0.03 -19.76 0.73
CA LEU A 130 1.01 -18.67 0.69
C LEU A 130 1.69 -18.58 -0.68
N LEU A 131 2.18 -19.70 -1.21
CA LEU A 131 2.83 -19.75 -2.52
C LEU A 131 1.87 -19.35 -3.64
N ALA A 132 0.64 -19.87 -3.62
CA ALA A 132 -0.39 -19.52 -4.60
C ALA A 132 -0.82 -18.04 -4.53
N ALA A 133 -0.74 -17.42 -3.34
CA ALA A 133 -1.17 -16.04 -3.12
C ALA A 133 -0.14 -14.97 -3.52
N GLN A 134 1.13 -15.34 -3.75
CA GLN A 134 2.18 -14.38 -4.14
C GLN A 134 1.82 -13.51 -5.36
N PRO A 135 1.41 -14.07 -6.52
CA PRO A 135 1.02 -13.24 -7.67
C PRO A 135 -0.29 -12.47 -7.44
N LEU A 136 -1.19 -13.00 -6.59
CA LEU A 136 -2.47 -12.35 -6.30
C LEU A 136 -2.29 -11.01 -5.61
N GLY A 137 -1.27 -10.86 -4.76
CA GLY A 137 -0.96 -9.59 -4.10
C GLY A 137 -0.73 -8.44 -5.09
N ALA A 138 0.03 -8.70 -6.17
CA ALA A 138 0.29 -7.71 -7.21
C ALA A 138 -1.01 -7.30 -7.94
N VAL A 139 -1.85 -8.28 -8.28
CA VAL A 139 -3.16 -8.03 -8.93
C VAL A 139 -4.07 -7.21 -8.01
N VAL A 140 -4.08 -7.52 -6.71
CA VAL A 140 -4.87 -6.76 -5.73
C VAL A 140 -4.37 -5.33 -5.61
N GLN A 141 -3.05 -5.12 -5.63
CA GLN A 141 -2.49 -3.77 -5.64
C GLN A 141 -2.99 -2.96 -6.83
N GLU A 142 -2.74 -3.48 -8.04
CA GLU A 142 -3.09 -2.81 -9.30
C GLU A 142 -4.58 -2.46 -9.39
N ARG A 143 -5.46 -3.39 -8.97
CA ARG A 143 -6.91 -3.21 -9.12
C ARG A 143 -7.54 -2.38 -8.01
N PHE A 144 -7.07 -2.53 -6.76
CA PHE A 144 -7.80 -2.03 -5.59
C PHE A 144 -7.03 -1.02 -4.75
N THR A 145 -5.73 -1.20 -4.56
CA THR A 145 -4.98 -0.37 -3.59
C THR A 145 -4.14 0.72 -4.22
N THR A 146 -3.87 0.65 -5.53
CA THR A 146 -3.10 1.66 -6.25
C THR A 146 -3.84 2.17 -7.49
N SER A 147 -3.37 3.29 -8.05
CA SER A 147 -3.85 3.87 -9.31
C SER A 147 -2.73 4.69 -9.95
N PRO A 148 -2.23 4.33 -11.15
CA PRO A 148 -1.15 5.06 -11.82
C PRO A 148 -1.58 6.41 -12.40
N ARG A 149 -2.87 6.76 -12.33
CA ARG A 149 -3.40 8.05 -12.79
C ARG A 149 -3.00 9.17 -11.85
N VAL A 150 -1.80 9.71 -12.06
CA VAL A 150 -1.17 10.72 -11.20
C VAL A 150 -0.95 12.08 -11.87
N ALA A 151 -1.51 12.28 -13.07
CA ALA A 151 -1.54 13.59 -13.70
C ALA A 151 -2.25 14.61 -12.77
N GLY A 152 -1.69 15.82 -12.64
CA GLY A 152 -2.16 16.86 -11.71
C GLY A 152 -1.68 16.70 -10.27
N ALA A 153 -0.82 15.71 -9.96
CA ALA A 153 -0.18 15.61 -8.65
C ALA A 153 0.88 16.70 -8.47
N ARG A 154 0.82 17.42 -7.35
CA ARG A 154 1.81 18.42 -6.96
C ARG A 154 2.47 18.00 -5.65
N ILE A 155 3.78 17.79 -5.70
CA ILE A 155 4.61 17.48 -4.54
C ILE A 155 4.91 18.77 -3.79
N GLY A 156 4.50 18.86 -2.53
CA GLY A 156 4.85 19.98 -1.66
C GLY A 156 6.20 19.78 -0.96
N THR A 157 6.54 20.71 -0.07
CA THR A 157 7.81 20.67 0.67
C THR A 157 7.90 19.43 1.57
N VAL A 158 8.94 18.62 1.37
CA VAL A 158 9.17 17.41 2.17
C VAL A 158 9.54 17.78 3.60
N ARG A 159 8.79 17.24 4.56
CA ARG A 159 9.00 17.51 5.99
C ARG A 159 9.73 16.34 6.63
N ARG A 160 10.92 16.58 7.16
CA ARG A 160 11.62 15.59 7.99
C ARG A 160 10.92 15.48 9.34
N ILE A 161 10.74 14.25 9.80
CA ILE A 161 10.15 13.90 11.08
C ILE A 161 11.14 12.96 11.76
N GLN A 162 11.48 13.25 13.02
CA GLN A 162 12.36 12.40 13.80
C GLN A 162 11.66 12.07 15.11
N ALA A 163 11.49 10.77 15.37
CA ALA A 163 10.93 10.26 16.61
C ALA A 163 11.91 9.22 17.17
N GLY A 164 12.68 9.60 18.19
CA GLY A 164 13.81 8.82 18.68
C GLY A 164 14.82 8.52 17.56
N ASN A 165 15.07 7.23 17.31
CA ASN A 165 15.99 6.75 16.28
C ASN A 165 15.33 6.59 14.90
N VAL A 166 14.02 6.82 14.78
CA VAL A 166 13.31 6.71 13.50
C VAL A 166 13.39 8.03 12.76
N ILE A 167 14.04 8.01 11.60
CA ILE A 167 14.05 9.12 10.63
C ILE A 167 12.95 8.85 9.61
N GLY A 168 12.02 9.79 9.49
CA GLY A 168 10.94 9.77 8.53
C GLY A 168 10.85 11.07 7.73
N HIS A 169 10.15 11.00 6.61
CA HIS A 169 9.89 12.11 5.71
C HIS A 169 8.42 12.07 5.32
N PHE A 170 7.68 13.13 5.60
CA PHE A 170 6.35 13.30 5.06
C PHE A 170 6.42 14.05 3.73
N VAL A 171 5.85 13.45 2.69
CA VAL A 171 5.74 13.98 1.34
C VAL A 171 4.29 14.41 1.13
N PRO A 172 3.97 15.72 1.28
CA PRO A 172 2.62 16.20 1.01
C PRO A 172 2.34 16.15 -0.49
N VAL A 173 1.13 15.69 -0.84
CA VAL A 173 0.64 15.65 -2.22
C VAL A 173 -0.70 16.37 -2.28
N SER A 174 -0.79 17.37 -3.16
CA SER A 174 -2.06 18.00 -3.53
C SER A 174 -2.45 17.60 -4.95
N TRP A 175 -3.75 17.58 -5.21
CA TRP A 175 -4.35 17.19 -6.48
C TRP A 175 -5.15 18.38 -7.01
N ASP A 176 -4.92 18.72 -8.27
CA ASP A 176 -5.74 19.69 -9.02
C ASP A 176 -7.15 19.14 -9.32
#